data_AF-A0A2R6HZ99-F1
#
_entry.id   AF-A0A2R6HZ99-F1
#
_cell.length_a   1.000
_cell.length_b   1.000
_cell.length_c   1.000
_cell.angle_alpha   90.00
_cell.angle_beta   90.00
_cell.angle_gamma   90.00
#
_symmetry.space_group_name_H-M   'P 1'
#
loop_
_entity.id
_entity.type
_entity.pdbx_description
1 polymer ?
#
loop_
_entity_poly.entity_id
_entity_poly.type
_entity_poly.pdbx_seq_one_letter_code
_entity_poly.pdbx_strand_id
1 'polypeptide(L)'
;MASPTRRKPEFGETWVYESIISALPGVELSQPVAIAIQLAIFEVGVLALAAYYGLWSAAVAGTAAVFVAAVGSAEMLRISTLTRSVAVPDSYRQLLFGSSVEVVLAVLAYIALVTHLFVFDPTTGGTPLVERLFGPEPPVLVVYLTLLVLWDVCYRIGTNWWASVTALWRSARFRFDPETARSFQRADLETVAFGLLQLLLVPFITDFPVLLATLVTHVAAVTAVCGLSVLLLQARMNA
;
A
#
# COMPACT_ATOMS: atom_id res chain seq x y z
N MET A 1 -29.73 -17.95 -25.05
CA MET A 1 -29.45 -17.25 -23.77
C MET A 1 -28.01 -17.58 -23.40
N ALA A 2 -27.06 -16.71 -23.74
CA ALA A 2 -25.65 -16.94 -23.47
C ALA A 2 -25.32 -16.47 -22.05
N SER A 3 -24.65 -17.33 -21.28
CA SER A 3 -24.14 -17.02 -19.94
C SER A 3 -23.19 -15.82 -20.02
N PRO A 4 -23.21 -14.85 -19.08
CA PRO A 4 -22.24 -13.77 -19.08
C PRO A 4 -20.89 -14.36 -18.71
N THR A 5 -20.06 -14.63 -19.70
CA THR A 5 -18.64 -14.92 -19.50
C THR A 5 -18.04 -13.74 -18.74
N ARG A 6 -17.65 -13.94 -17.47
CA ARG A 6 -16.80 -12.99 -16.75
C ARG A 6 -15.54 -12.82 -17.58
N ARG A 7 -15.45 -11.71 -18.33
CA ARG A 7 -14.26 -11.36 -19.09
C ARG A 7 -13.13 -11.18 -18.07
N LYS A 8 -11.99 -11.86 -18.27
CA LYS A 8 -10.79 -11.62 -17.44
C LYS A 8 -10.38 -10.15 -17.68
N PRO A 9 -10.04 -9.39 -16.62
CA PRO A 9 -9.66 -7.98 -16.78
C PRO A 9 -8.47 -7.84 -17.76
N GLU A 10 -8.51 -6.84 -18.63
CA GLU A 10 -7.42 -6.57 -19.58
C GLU A 10 -6.31 -5.72 -18.94
N PHE A 11 -5.10 -5.73 -19.54
CA PHE A 11 -3.97 -4.92 -19.09
C PHE A 11 -4.39 -3.42 -19.04
N GLY A 12 -4.28 -2.80 -17.86
CA GLY A 12 -4.72 -1.42 -17.63
C GLY A 12 -6.10 -1.29 -16.96
N GLU A 13 -6.76 -2.39 -16.61
CA GLU A 13 -8.00 -2.42 -15.80
C GLU A 13 -7.79 -2.92 -14.36
N THR A 14 -6.56 -3.27 -14.03
CA THR A 14 -6.10 -3.89 -12.78
C THR A 14 -4.85 -3.17 -12.29
N TRP A 15 -4.61 -3.17 -10.97
CA TRP A 15 -3.29 -2.83 -10.45
C TRP A 15 -2.22 -3.77 -11.03
N VAL A 16 -0.98 -3.29 -11.18
CA VAL A 16 0.12 -4.11 -11.73
C VAL A 16 0.31 -5.42 -10.95
N TYR A 17 0.12 -5.41 -9.63
CA TYR A 17 0.16 -6.64 -8.82
C TYR A 17 -0.91 -7.68 -9.20
N GLU A 18 -2.15 -7.26 -9.54
CA GLU A 18 -3.17 -8.20 -10.00
C GLU A 18 -2.80 -8.79 -11.37
N SER A 19 -2.13 -8.00 -12.22
CA SER A 19 -1.63 -8.43 -13.53
C SER A 19 -0.50 -9.46 -13.43
N ILE A 20 0.38 -9.36 -12.42
CA ILE A 20 1.47 -10.33 -12.20
C ILE A 20 0.92 -11.69 -11.76
N ILE A 21 -0.04 -11.71 -10.83
CA ILE A 21 -0.64 -12.95 -10.34
C ILE A 21 -1.39 -13.68 -11.46
N SER A 22 -2.15 -12.95 -12.26
CA SER A 22 -2.95 -13.52 -13.36
C SER A 22 -2.10 -14.03 -14.53
N ALA A 23 -0.81 -13.68 -14.59
CA ALA A 23 0.13 -14.14 -15.61
C ALA A 23 0.78 -15.51 -15.30
N LEU A 24 0.61 -16.08 -14.10
CA LEU A 24 1.19 -17.39 -13.74
C LEU A 24 0.41 -18.54 -14.41
N PRO A 25 1.02 -19.29 -15.36
CA PRO A 25 0.33 -20.35 -16.08
C PRO A 25 0.01 -21.54 -15.15
N GLY A 26 -1.24 -21.99 -15.14
CA GLY A 26 -1.68 -23.20 -14.43
C GLY A 26 -2.20 -23.01 -13.01
N VAL A 27 -2.26 -21.77 -12.50
CA VAL A 27 -2.74 -21.46 -11.14
C VAL A 27 -3.93 -20.51 -11.21
N GLU A 28 -5.16 -21.03 -11.13
CA GLU A 28 -6.37 -20.20 -11.00
C GLU A 28 -6.70 -19.94 -9.53
N LEU A 29 -5.89 -19.12 -8.87
CA LEU A 29 -6.21 -18.63 -7.52
C LEU A 29 -7.04 -17.35 -7.61
N SER A 30 -8.07 -17.25 -6.77
CA SER A 30 -8.77 -15.97 -6.61
C SER A 30 -7.83 -14.94 -5.99
N GLN A 31 -7.97 -13.68 -6.40
CA GLN A 31 -7.10 -12.61 -5.96
C GLN A 31 -6.99 -12.47 -4.42
N PRO A 32 -8.09 -12.61 -3.63
CA PRO A 32 -8.00 -12.59 -2.18
C PRO A 32 -7.21 -13.77 -1.61
N VAL A 33 -7.28 -14.95 -2.23
CA VAL A 33 -6.54 -16.14 -1.79
C VAL A 33 -5.05 -15.98 -2.04
N ALA A 34 -4.66 -15.44 -3.19
CA ALA A 34 -3.25 -15.17 -3.49
C ALA A 34 -2.63 -14.20 -2.47
N ILE A 35 -3.34 -13.12 -2.13
CA ILE A 35 -2.93 -12.16 -1.09
C ILE A 35 -2.82 -12.85 0.27
N ALA A 36 -3.82 -13.64 0.67
CA ALA A 36 -3.81 -14.34 1.95
C ALA A 36 -2.61 -15.31 2.06
N ILE A 37 -2.27 -16.02 0.99
CA ILE A 37 -1.09 -16.90 0.93
C ILE A 37 0.20 -16.08 1.08
N GLN A 38 0.35 -14.98 0.34
CA GLN A 38 1.54 -14.13 0.44
C GLN A 38 1.75 -13.61 1.87
N LEU A 39 0.69 -13.11 2.49
CA LEU A 39 0.74 -12.62 3.87
C LEU A 39 1.06 -13.72 4.87
N ALA A 40 0.49 -14.91 4.68
CA ALA A 40 0.81 -16.07 5.53
C ALA A 40 2.28 -16.48 5.38
N ILE A 41 2.83 -16.45 4.16
CA ILE A 41 4.25 -16.74 3.92
C ILE A 41 5.14 -15.71 4.64
N PHE A 42 4.82 -14.41 4.54
CA PHE A 42 5.58 -13.38 5.24
C PHE A 42 5.50 -13.52 6.75
N GLU A 43 4.30 -13.68 7.31
CA GLU A 43 4.12 -13.80 8.76
C GLU A 43 4.82 -15.06 9.31
N VAL A 44 4.64 -16.21 8.65
CA VAL A 44 5.33 -17.45 9.03
C VAL A 44 6.84 -17.28 8.93
N GLY A 45 7.34 -16.61 7.88
CA GLY A 45 8.76 -16.29 7.73
C GLY A 45 9.29 -15.45 8.88
N VAL A 46 8.57 -14.38 9.26
CA VAL A 46 8.94 -13.50 10.39
C VAL A 46 9.01 -14.30 11.69
N LEU A 47 7.96 -15.07 12.00
CA LEU A 47 7.89 -15.83 13.25
C LEU A 47 8.91 -16.98 13.30
N ALA A 48 9.12 -17.69 12.19
CA ALA A 48 10.09 -18.78 12.11
C ALA A 48 11.53 -18.28 12.28
N LEU A 49 11.89 -17.19 11.60
CA LEU A 49 13.22 -16.60 11.73
C LEU A 49 13.42 -15.97 13.11
N ALA A 50 12.40 -15.35 13.69
CA ALA A 50 12.46 -14.84 15.05
C ALA A 50 12.68 -15.95 16.08
N ALA A 51 11.97 -17.09 15.94
CA ALA A 51 12.17 -18.25 16.79
C ALA A 51 13.58 -18.85 16.63
N TYR A 52 14.09 -18.94 15.39
CA TYR A 52 15.40 -19.52 15.11
C TYR A 52 16.57 -18.65 15.56
N TYR A 53 16.50 -17.33 15.31
CA TYR A 53 17.58 -16.37 15.61
C TYR A 53 17.40 -15.63 16.95
N GLY A 54 16.31 -15.87 17.69
CA GLY A 54 16.03 -15.21 18.97
C GLY A 54 15.59 -13.74 18.84
N LEU A 55 15.00 -13.35 17.71
CA LEU A 55 14.70 -11.95 17.34
C LEU A 55 13.24 -11.53 17.62
N TRP A 56 12.69 -11.93 18.77
CA TRP A 56 11.26 -11.69 19.08
C TRP A 56 10.87 -10.20 19.11
N SER A 57 11.77 -9.32 19.58
CA SER A 57 11.52 -7.87 19.56
C SER A 57 11.37 -7.34 18.13
N ALA A 58 12.19 -7.82 17.19
CA ALA A 58 12.08 -7.46 15.78
C ALA A 58 10.87 -8.12 15.10
N ALA A 59 10.45 -9.30 15.58
CA ALA A 59 9.24 -9.97 15.10
C ALA A 59 8.00 -9.09 15.28
N VAL A 60 7.89 -8.36 16.39
CA VAL A 60 6.76 -7.44 16.62
C VAL A 60 6.72 -6.34 15.55
N ALA A 61 7.87 -5.77 15.20
CA ALA A 61 7.97 -4.79 14.12
C ALA A 61 7.64 -5.40 12.74
N GLY A 62 8.14 -6.61 12.48
CA GLY A 62 7.86 -7.38 11.27
C GLY A 62 6.37 -7.69 11.10
N THR A 63 5.72 -8.20 12.14
CA THR A 63 4.27 -8.49 12.14
C THR A 63 3.46 -7.20 11.95
N ALA A 64 3.85 -6.08 12.56
CA ALA A 64 3.19 -4.80 12.31
C ALA A 64 3.29 -4.37 10.84
N ALA A 65 4.47 -4.54 10.22
CA ALA A 65 4.68 -4.25 8.81
C ALA A 65 3.86 -5.17 7.89
N VAL A 66 3.83 -6.48 8.16
CA VAL A 66 3.01 -7.46 7.43
C VAL A 66 1.52 -7.12 7.57
N PHE A 67 1.07 -6.75 8.77
CA PHE A 67 -0.31 -6.35 9.01
C PHE A 67 -0.71 -5.09 8.24
N VAL A 68 0.15 -4.07 8.21
CA VAL A 68 -0.07 -2.87 7.39
C VAL A 68 -0.18 -3.25 5.91
N ALA A 69 0.74 -4.08 5.40
CA ALA A 69 0.69 -4.55 4.02
C ALA A 69 -0.59 -5.37 3.71
N ALA A 70 -1.07 -6.15 4.68
CA ALA A 70 -2.30 -6.93 4.58
C ALA A 70 -3.52 -6.04 4.38
N VAL A 71 -3.68 -5.03 5.24
CA VAL A 71 -4.81 -4.11 5.15
C VAL A 71 -4.75 -3.28 3.87
N GLY A 72 -3.56 -2.83 3.45
CA GLY A 72 -3.39 -2.13 2.17
C GLY A 72 -3.78 -2.99 0.97
N SER A 73 -3.51 -4.29 1.03
CA SER A 73 -3.95 -5.23 -0.02
C SER A 73 -5.47 -5.35 -0.08
N ALA A 74 -6.14 -5.38 1.07
CA ALA A 74 -7.61 -5.39 1.14
C ALA A 74 -8.23 -4.09 0.61
N GLU A 75 -7.64 -2.95 0.93
CA GLU A 75 -8.06 -1.64 0.41
C GLU A 75 -7.97 -1.60 -1.12
N MET A 76 -6.84 -2.02 -1.70
CA MET A 76 -6.65 -2.05 -3.15
C MET A 76 -7.68 -2.93 -3.87
N LEU A 77 -8.00 -4.10 -3.32
CA LEU A 77 -9.06 -4.97 -3.83
C LEU A 77 -10.42 -4.28 -3.81
N ARG A 78 -10.70 -3.53 -2.75
CA ARG A 78 -11.96 -2.82 -2.60
C ARG A 78 -12.07 -1.66 -3.58
N ILE A 79 -11.03 -0.85 -3.76
CA ILE A 79 -10.98 0.22 -4.77
C ILE A 79 -11.18 -0.35 -6.18
N SER A 80 -10.50 -1.46 -6.47
CA SER A 80 -10.62 -2.22 -7.73
C SER A 80 -12.07 -2.68 -7.97
N THR A 81 -12.69 -3.27 -6.95
CA THR A 81 -14.10 -3.72 -7.01
C THR A 81 -15.06 -2.54 -7.20
N LEU A 82 -14.89 -1.46 -6.43
CA LEU A 82 -15.77 -0.29 -6.47
C LEU A 82 -15.72 0.43 -7.82
N THR A 83 -14.51 0.58 -8.38
CA THR A 83 -14.30 1.26 -9.66
C THR A 83 -14.86 0.45 -10.84
N ARG A 84 -14.97 -0.88 -10.68
CA ARG A 84 -15.62 -1.78 -11.65
C ARG A 84 -17.14 -1.86 -11.46
N SER A 85 -17.65 -1.66 -10.24
CA SER A 85 -19.09 -1.76 -9.96
C SER A 85 -19.87 -0.47 -10.27
N VAL A 86 -19.19 0.66 -10.45
CA VAL A 86 -19.80 1.95 -10.75
C VAL A 86 -19.40 2.42 -12.15
N ALA A 87 -20.31 3.08 -12.86
CA ALA A 87 -20.04 3.69 -14.15
C ALA A 87 -19.11 4.90 -14.00
N VAL A 88 -17.81 4.64 -13.86
CA VAL A 88 -16.79 5.69 -13.78
C VAL A 88 -16.36 6.16 -15.17
N PRO A 89 -15.98 7.43 -15.35
CA PRO A 89 -15.39 7.91 -16.60
C PRO A 89 -14.14 7.11 -16.98
N ASP A 90 -13.98 6.75 -18.26
CA ASP A 90 -12.87 5.91 -18.73
C ASP A 90 -11.50 6.56 -18.48
N SER A 91 -11.42 7.89 -18.57
CA SER A 91 -10.20 8.64 -18.27
C SER A 91 -9.77 8.53 -16.80
N TYR A 92 -10.72 8.41 -15.86
CA TYR A 92 -10.40 8.12 -14.47
C TYR A 92 -9.90 6.69 -14.28
N ARG A 93 -10.57 5.71 -14.91
CA ARG A 93 -10.15 4.31 -14.85
C ARG A 93 -8.74 4.11 -15.40
N GLN A 94 -8.44 4.71 -16.56
CA GLN A 94 -7.12 4.65 -17.18
C GLN A 94 -6.04 5.37 -16.37
N LEU A 95 -6.35 6.52 -15.77
CA LEU A 95 -5.39 7.21 -14.92
C LEU A 95 -5.05 6.37 -13.67
N LEU A 96 -6.09 5.80 -13.05
CA LEU A 96 -5.96 5.00 -11.83
C LEU A 96 -5.16 3.70 -12.05
N PHE A 97 -5.48 2.92 -13.09
CA PHE A 97 -4.91 1.59 -13.31
C PHE A 97 -3.90 1.50 -14.46
N GLY A 98 -4.01 2.34 -15.48
CA GLY A 98 -3.23 2.22 -16.72
C GLY A 98 -1.87 2.91 -16.70
N SER A 99 -1.60 3.76 -15.71
CA SER A 99 -0.39 4.61 -15.69
C SER A 99 0.84 3.93 -15.07
N SER A 100 0.67 2.84 -14.32
CA SER A 100 1.73 2.18 -13.52
C SER A 100 2.50 3.15 -12.59
N VAL A 101 1.96 4.33 -12.34
CA VAL A 101 2.60 5.38 -11.53
C VAL A 101 2.75 4.90 -10.08
N GLU A 102 1.81 4.11 -9.57
CA GLU A 102 1.90 3.50 -8.25
C GLU A 102 3.16 2.63 -8.09
N VAL A 103 3.55 1.90 -9.15
CA VAL A 103 4.76 1.08 -9.14
C VAL A 103 6.00 1.96 -9.15
N VAL A 104 6.02 3.01 -9.98
CA VAL A 104 7.15 3.94 -10.03
C VAL A 104 7.37 4.61 -8.67
N LEU A 105 6.30 5.08 -8.03
CA LEU A 105 6.37 5.69 -6.70
C LEU A 105 6.82 4.68 -5.65
N ALA A 106 6.34 3.44 -5.70
CA ALA A 106 6.79 2.37 -4.82
C ALA A 106 8.28 2.06 -4.97
N VAL A 107 8.78 1.96 -6.20
CA VAL A 107 10.20 1.71 -6.49
C VAL A 107 11.07 2.84 -5.97
N LEU A 108 10.69 4.10 -6.23
CA LEU A 108 11.44 5.25 -5.74
C LEU A 108 11.46 5.31 -4.21
N ALA A 109 10.30 5.06 -3.57
CA ALA A 109 10.20 5.00 -2.11
C ALA A 109 11.07 3.88 -1.52
N TYR A 110 11.04 2.69 -2.13
CA TYR A 110 11.83 1.55 -1.68
C TYR A 110 13.34 1.77 -1.85
N ILE A 111 13.77 2.32 -3.00
CA ILE A 111 15.19 2.68 -3.21
C ILE A 111 15.64 3.73 -2.20
N ALA A 112 14.82 4.75 -1.93
CA ALA A 112 15.10 5.75 -0.92
C ALA A 112 15.21 5.13 0.48
N LEU A 113 14.31 4.20 0.83
CA LEU A 113 14.34 3.48 2.09
C LEU A 113 15.60 2.62 2.23
N VAL A 114 15.94 1.80 1.23
CA VAL A 114 17.17 0.98 1.24
C VAL A 114 18.41 1.86 1.36
N THR A 115 18.46 2.96 0.62
CA THR A 115 19.55 3.94 0.72
C THR A 115 19.62 4.54 2.11
N HIS A 116 18.48 4.85 2.71
CA HIS A 116 18.42 5.35 4.08
C HIS A 116 18.99 4.32 5.06
N LEU A 117 18.52 3.07 5.03
CA LEU A 117 18.89 2.02 5.98
C LEU A 117 20.38 1.65 5.94
N PHE A 118 21.00 1.64 4.75
CA PHE A 118 22.37 1.12 4.59
C PHE A 118 23.42 2.18 4.30
N VAL A 119 23.04 3.40 3.90
CA VAL A 119 23.99 4.47 3.58
C VAL A 119 23.83 5.64 4.53
N PHE A 120 22.61 6.17 4.68
CA PHE A 120 22.40 7.36 5.51
C PHE A 120 22.49 7.04 6.99
N ASP A 121 21.67 6.10 7.48
CA ASP A 121 21.50 5.80 8.89
C ASP A 121 22.84 5.43 9.59
N PRO A 122 23.72 4.58 8.99
CA PRO A 122 25.05 4.29 9.53
C PRO A 122 25.98 5.50 9.69
N THR A 123 25.76 6.59 8.95
CA THR A 123 26.60 7.80 9.04
C THR A 123 26.15 8.78 10.12
N THR A 124 24.98 8.57 10.72
CA THR A 124 24.31 9.54 11.59
C THR A 124 24.76 9.49 13.06
N GLY A 125 25.75 8.65 13.39
CA GLY A 125 26.40 8.57 14.71
C GLY A 125 25.63 7.82 15.80
N GLY A 126 24.36 7.45 15.56
CA GLY A 126 23.58 6.56 16.43
C GLY A 126 23.62 5.10 15.97
N THR A 127 23.07 4.18 16.78
CA THR A 127 22.90 2.77 16.39
C THR A 127 21.89 2.66 15.24
N PRO A 128 22.30 2.16 14.05
CA PRO A 128 21.42 2.04 12.90
C PRO A 128 20.21 1.13 13.16
N LEU A 129 19.10 1.34 12.45
CA LEU A 129 17.86 0.57 12.62
C LEU A 129 18.08 -0.93 12.41
N VAL A 130 18.85 -1.28 11.37
CA VAL A 130 19.18 -2.68 11.05
C VAL A 130 19.95 -3.33 12.21
N GLU A 131 20.94 -2.62 12.75
CA GLU A 131 21.73 -3.10 13.90
C GLU A 131 20.87 -3.18 15.17
N ARG A 132 19.99 -2.21 15.39
CA ARG A 132 19.09 -2.18 16.55
C ARG A 132 18.11 -3.35 16.54
N LEU A 133 17.58 -3.71 15.37
CA LEU A 133 16.61 -4.79 15.24
C LEU A 133 17.27 -6.17 15.29
N PHE A 134 18.46 -6.32 14.73
CA PHE A 134 19.04 -7.63 14.43
C PHE A 134 20.41 -7.89 15.07
N GLY A 135 20.99 -6.90 15.74
CA GLY A 135 22.35 -6.93 16.28
C GLY A 135 23.42 -6.48 15.27
N PRO A 136 24.69 -6.41 15.71
CA PRO A 136 25.81 -5.90 14.90
C PRO A 136 26.15 -6.79 13.68
N GLU A 137 25.80 -8.07 13.74
CA GLU A 137 25.99 -9.03 12.65
C GLU A 137 24.61 -9.59 12.23
N PRO A 138 23.82 -8.81 11.47
CA PRO A 138 22.45 -9.18 11.15
C PRO A 138 22.41 -10.43 10.24
N PRO A 139 21.60 -11.46 10.56
CA PRO A 139 21.54 -12.66 9.74
C PRO A 139 21.03 -12.36 8.33
N VAL A 140 21.72 -12.85 7.31
CA VAL A 140 21.43 -12.56 5.89
C VAL A 140 19.98 -12.87 5.52
N LEU A 141 19.44 -14.01 5.95
CA LEU A 141 18.06 -14.40 5.67
C LEU A 141 17.03 -13.45 6.30
N VAL A 142 17.33 -12.95 7.50
CA VAL A 142 16.46 -11.99 8.22
C VAL A 142 16.43 -10.65 7.48
N VAL A 143 17.59 -10.16 7.05
CA VAL A 143 17.68 -8.92 6.26
C VAL A 143 16.95 -9.07 4.93
N TYR A 144 17.17 -10.19 4.22
CA TYR A 144 16.51 -10.47 2.95
C TYR A 144 14.98 -10.47 3.09
N LEU A 145 14.43 -11.19 4.08
CA LEU A 145 12.99 -11.19 4.33
C LEU A 145 12.47 -9.81 4.69
N THR A 146 13.20 -9.08 5.55
CA THR A 146 12.84 -7.72 5.95
C THR A 146 12.72 -6.80 4.74
N LEU A 147 13.67 -6.88 3.81
CA LEU A 147 13.65 -6.10 2.57
C LEU A 147 12.45 -6.45 1.67
N LEU A 148 12.06 -7.72 1.59
CA LEU A 148 10.83 -8.13 0.87
C LEU A 148 9.56 -7.56 1.52
N VAL A 149 9.48 -7.58 2.86
CA VAL A 149 8.33 -7.03 3.59
C VAL A 149 8.29 -5.50 3.42
N LEU A 150 9.42 -4.82 3.55
CA LEU A 150 9.51 -3.37 3.35
C LEU A 150 9.18 -2.95 1.91
N TRP A 151 9.57 -3.75 0.92
CA TRP A 151 9.12 -3.56 -0.46
C TRP A 151 7.59 -3.59 -0.57
N ASP A 152 6.94 -4.60 0.02
CA ASP A 152 5.48 -4.73 -0.03
C ASP A 152 4.80 -3.56 0.70
N VAL A 153 5.34 -3.12 1.84
CA VAL A 153 4.88 -1.91 2.54
C VAL A 153 5.02 -0.66 1.65
N CYS A 154 6.20 -0.43 1.06
CA CYS A 154 6.42 0.70 0.14
C CYS A 154 5.44 0.66 -1.04
N TYR A 155 5.13 -0.53 -1.57
CA TYR A 155 4.15 -0.69 -2.64
C TYR A 155 2.74 -0.27 -2.23
N ARG A 156 2.27 -0.68 -1.04
CA ARG A 156 0.95 -0.26 -0.53
C ARG A 156 0.90 1.23 -0.19
N ILE A 157 1.97 1.78 0.39
CA ILE A 157 2.10 3.22 0.67
C ILE A 157 2.06 4.03 -0.64
N GLY A 158 2.82 3.61 -1.66
CA GLY A 158 2.84 4.25 -2.97
C GLY A 158 1.47 4.20 -3.66
N THR A 159 0.78 3.06 -3.57
CA THR A 159 -0.56 2.91 -4.12
C THR A 159 -1.59 3.77 -3.40
N ASN A 160 -1.55 3.84 -2.06
CA ASN A 160 -2.42 4.69 -1.25
C ASN A 160 -2.28 6.18 -1.63
N TRP A 161 -1.04 6.64 -1.83
CA TRP A 161 -0.80 8.01 -2.30
C TRP A 161 -1.36 8.25 -3.70
N TRP A 162 -1.14 7.32 -4.63
CA TRP A 162 -1.68 7.46 -5.99
C TRP A 162 -3.21 7.43 -6.02
N ALA A 163 -3.84 6.56 -5.23
CA ALA A 163 -5.29 6.52 -5.05
C ALA A 163 -5.81 7.87 -4.51
N SER A 164 -5.12 8.47 -3.54
CA SER A 164 -5.47 9.78 -2.99
C SER A 164 -5.44 10.89 -4.04
N VAL A 165 -4.34 10.98 -4.81
CA VAL A 165 -4.16 12.01 -5.85
C VAL A 165 -5.21 11.86 -6.95
N THR A 166 -5.44 10.64 -7.41
CA THR A 166 -6.44 10.37 -8.46
C THR A 166 -7.87 10.60 -7.96
N ALA A 167 -8.17 10.32 -6.69
CA ALA A 167 -9.45 10.65 -6.06
C ALA A 167 -9.71 12.16 -6.06
N LEU A 168 -8.72 12.96 -5.66
CA LEU A 168 -8.83 14.43 -5.70
C LEU A 168 -9.06 14.93 -7.13
N TRP A 169 -8.28 14.44 -8.09
CA TRP A 169 -8.45 14.79 -9.51
C TRP A 169 -9.85 14.44 -10.02
N ARG A 170 -10.35 13.24 -9.70
CA ARG A 170 -11.71 12.79 -10.05
C ARG A 170 -12.76 13.76 -9.53
N SER A 171 -12.69 14.10 -8.24
CA SER A 171 -13.63 14.99 -7.56
C SER A 171 -13.56 16.43 -8.09
N ALA A 172 -12.38 16.88 -8.53
CA ALA A 172 -12.20 18.19 -9.16
C ALA A 172 -12.66 18.23 -10.64
N ARG A 173 -12.56 17.13 -11.38
CA ARG A 173 -12.81 17.10 -12.83
C ARG A 173 -14.25 16.76 -13.22
N PHE A 174 -14.92 15.93 -12.44
CA PHE A 174 -16.23 15.37 -12.77
C PHE A 174 -17.32 15.79 -11.80
N ARG A 175 -18.58 15.53 -12.20
CA ARG A 175 -19.77 15.60 -11.35
C ARG A 175 -20.42 14.23 -11.34
N PHE A 176 -20.96 13.86 -10.20
CA PHE A 176 -21.58 12.56 -9.97
C PHE A 176 -22.96 12.75 -9.37
N ASP A 177 -23.84 11.79 -9.59
CA ASP A 177 -25.09 11.70 -8.84
C ASP A 177 -24.80 11.45 -7.34
N PRO A 178 -25.77 11.74 -6.44
CA PRO A 178 -25.57 11.62 -5.01
C PRO A 178 -25.18 10.22 -4.51
N GLU A 179 -25.62 9.14 -5.18
CA GLU A 179 -25.33 7.77 -4.77
C GLU A 179 -23.88 7.40 -5.09
N THR A 180 -23.45 7.72 -6.32
CA THR A 180 -22.06 7.56 -6.76
C THR A 180 -21.11 8.42 -5.92
N ALA A 181 -21.46 9.67 -5.65
CA ALA A 181 -20.64 10.57 -4.85
C ALA A 181 -20.43 10.06 -3.41
N ARG A 182 -21.48 9.52 -2.77
CA ARG A 182 -21.36 8.90 -1.42
C ARG A 182 -20.49 7.65 -1.43
N SER A 183 -20.58 6.84 -2.48
CA SER A 183 -19.72 5.67 -2.65
C SER A 183 -18.24 6.07 -2.74
N PHE A 184 -17.94 7.13 -3.50
CA PHE A 184 -16.58 7.69 -3.55
C PHE A 184 -16.12 8.32 -2.24
N GLN A 185 -16.99 9.02 -1.51
CA GLN A 185 -16.63 9.55 -0.19
C GLN A 185 -16.23 8.44 0.78
N ARG A 186 -16.95 7.30 0.77
CA ARG A 186 -16.60 6.14 1.59
C ARG A 186 -15.24 5.55 1.19
N ALA A 187 -15.01 5.40 -0.12
CA ALA A 187 -13.72 4.92 -0.63
C ALA A 187 -12.57 5.86 -0.19
N ASP A 188 -12.73 7.17 -0.34
CA ASP A 188 -11.70 8.15 0.03
C ASP A 188 -11.45 8.15 1.56
N LEU A 189 -12.49 7.96 2.39
CA LEU A 189 -12.33 7.83 3.84
C LEU A 189 -11.61 6.53 4.23
N GLU A 190 -11.80 5.46 3.49
CA GLU A 190 -11.07 4.20 3.69
C GLU A 190 -9.59 4.33 3.32
N THR A 191 -9.27 5.08 2.26
CA THR A 191 -7.90 5.47 1.91
C THR A 191 -7.25 6.31 3.02
N VAL A 192 -7.98 7.25 3.64
CA VAL A 192 -7.50 7.95 4.85
C VAL A 192 -7.29 6.98 6.01
N ALA A 193 -8.24 6.07 6.26
CA ALA A 193 -8.14 5.09 7.33
C ALA A 193 -6.92 4.17 7.15
N PHE A 194 -6.63 3.76 5.92
CA PHE A 194 -5.42 3.01 5.62
C PHE A 194 -4.16 3.87 5.83
N GLY A 195 -4.15 5.13 5.39
CA GLY A 195 -3.06 6.07 5.70
C GLY A 195 -2.78 6.18 7.20
N LEU A 196 -3.83 6.35 8.02
CA LEU A 196 -3.70 6.42 9.48
C LEU A 196 -3.20 5.10 10.09
N LEU A 197 -3.59 3.95 9.53
CA LEU A 197 -3.12 2.64 9.99
C LEU A 197 -1.60 2.50 9.89
N GLN A 198 -0.96 3.17 8.93
CA GLN A 198 0.50 3.14 8.78
C GLN A 198 1.22 3.72 10.01
N LEU A 199 0.54 4.53 10.83
CA LEU A 199 1.09 5.02 12.11
C LEU A 199 1.37 3.91 13.11
N LEU A 200 0.87 2.69 12.90
CA LEU A 200 1.30 1.51 13.66
C LEU A 200 2.82 1.24 13.57
N LEU A 201 3.48 1.78 12.54
CA LEU A 201 4.93 1.67 12.37
C LEU A 201 5.72 2.69 13.21
N VAL A 202 5.07 3.77 13.67
CA VAL A 202 5.72 4.87 14.42
C VAL A 202 6.53 4.40 15.62
N PRO A 203 6.03 3.51 16.50
CA PRO A 203 6.76 3.07 17.68
C PRO A 203 8.13 2.44 17.37
N PHE A 204 8.33 1.92 16.16
CA PHE A 204 9.58 1.27 15.75
C PHE A 204 10.58 2.23 15.12
N ILE A 205 10.16 3.46 14.80
CA ILE A 205 10.98 4.45 14.09
C ILE A 205 11.08 5.79 14.83
N THR A 206 10.67 5.88 16.09
CA THR A 206 10.65 7.15 16.85
C THR A 206 12.02 7.81 16.94
N ASP A 207 13.09 7.02 17.03
CA ASP A 207 14.47 7.52 17.13
C ASP A 207 15.12 7.76 15.76
N PHE A 208 14.37 7.56 14.67
CA PHE A 208 14.83 7.71 13.29
C PHE A 208 14.07 8.89 12.66
N PRO A 209 14.51 10.14 12.91
CA PRO A 209 13.72 11.33 12.62
C PRO A 209 13.37 11.47 11.14
N VAL A 210 14.24 11.03 10.23
CA VAL A 210 13.99 11.05 8.78
C VAL A 210 12.86 10.09 8.41
N LEU A 211 12.87 8.86 8.94
CA LEU A 211 11.80 7.88 8.70
C LEU A 211 10.49 8.35 9.34
N LEU A 212 10.55 8.83 10.58
CA LEU A 212 9.39 9.34 11.31
C LEU A 212 8.75 10.53 10.57
N ALA A 213 9.54 11.52 10.17
CA ALA A 213 9.05 12.67 9.41
C ALA A 213 8.45 12.23 8.08
N THR A 214 9.12 11.33 7.34
CA THR A 214 8.61 10.81 6.07
C THR A 214 7.25 10.14 6.22
N LEU A 215 7.10 9.27 7.22
CA LEU A 215 5.85 8.58 7.49
C LEU A 215 4.74 9.55 7.89
N VAL A 216 4.99 10.42 8.88
CA VAL A 216 3.98 11.38 9.37
C VAL A 216 3.56 12.36 8.27
N THR A 217 4.51 12.87 7.49
CA THR A 217 4.22 13.75 6.35
C THR A 217 3.40 13.03 5.29
N HIS A 218 3.69 11.77 4.99
CA HIS A 218 2.88 10.98 4.06
C HIS A 218 1.44 10.83 4.57
N VAL A 219 1.24 10.43 5.84
CA VAL A 219 -0.10 10.26 6.42
C VAL A 219 -0.87 11.58 6.42
N ALA A 220 -0.22 12.69 6.77
CA ALA A 220 -0.82 14.02 6.72
C ALA A 220 -1.21 14.42 5.29
N ALA A 221 -0.34 14.15 4.31
CA ALA A 221 -0.59 14.44 2.90
C ALA A 221 -1.78 13.65 2.36
N VAL A 222 -1.84 12.34 2.60
CA VAL A 222 -2.99 11.47 2.22
C VAL A 222 -4.28 12.00 2.84
N THR A 223 -4.25 12.30 4.14
CA THR A 223 -5.42 12.82 4.86
C THR A 223 -5.91 14.14 4.28
N ALA A 224 -5.00 15.07 3.98
CA ALA A 224 -5.34 16.37 3.40
C ALA A 224 -5.91 16.24 1.98
N VAL A 225 -5.29 15.42 1.12
CA VAL A 225 -5.70 15.23 -0.28
C VAL A 225 -7.05 14.54 -0.37
N CYS A 226 -7.25 13.44 0.37
CA CYS A 226 -8.54 12.75 0.41
C CYS A 226 -9.62 13.59 1.09
N GLY A 227 -9.28 14.32 2.16
CA GLY A 227 -10.19 15.28 2.79
C GLY A 227 -10.68 16.34 1.81
N LEU A 228 -9.77 16.91 1.00
CA LEU A 228 -10.14 17.85 -0.05
C LEU A 228 -11.01 17.22 -1.14
N SER A 229 -10.74 15.98 -1.52
CA SER A 229 -11.59 15.21 -2.45
C SER A 229 -13.02 15.09 -1.93
N VAL A 230 -13.19 14.69 -0.67
CA VAL A 230 -14.50 14.56 0.00
C VAL A 230 -15.24 15.90 0.05
N LEU A 231 -14.54 16.98 0.44
CA LEU A 231 -15.13 18.32 0.49
C LEU A 231 -15.60 18.80 -0.88
N LEU A 232 -14.82 18.55 -1.94
CA LEU A 232 -15.21 18.89 -3.31
C LEU A 232 -16.44 18.10 -3.78
N LEU A 233 -16.53 16.81 -3.44
CA LEU A 233 -17.72 16.01 -3.74
C LEU A 233 -18.95 16.57 -3.04
N GLN A 234 -18.86 16.93 -1.76
CA GLN A 234 -19.98 17.51 -0.99
C GLN A 234 -20.42 18.86 -1.56
N ALA A 235 -19.47 19.76 -1.82
CA ALA A 235 -19.76 21.10 -2.35
C ALA A 235 -20.48 21.04 -3.70
N ARG A 236 -20.11 20.09 -4.56
CA ARG A 236 -20.69 19.92 -5.90
C ARG A 236 -21.99 19.13 -5.94
N MET A 237 -22.33 18.41 -4.88
CA MET A 237 -23.66 17.80 -4.72
C MET A 237 -24.71 18.84 -4.30
N ASN A 238 -24.27 19.87 -3.57
CA ASN A 238 -25.15 20.91 -3.02
C ASN A 238 -25.32 22.12 -3.96
N ALA A 239 -24.66 22.12 -5.12
CA ALA A 239 -24.61 23.22 -6.09
C ALA A 239 -25.26 22.83 -7.42
#